data_AF-A0A1Q7BWZ0-F1
#
_entry.id   AF-A0A1Q7BWZ0-F1
#
_cell.length_a   1.000
_cell.length_b   1.000
_cell.length_c   1.000
_cell.angle_alpha   90.00
_cell.angle_beta   90.00
_cell.angle_gamma   90.00
#
_symmetry.space_group_name_H-M   'P 1'
#
loop_
_entity.id
_entity.type
_entity.pdbx_description
1 polymer ?
#
loop_
_entity_poly.entity_id
_entity_poly.type
_entity_poly.pdbx_seq_one_letter_code
_entity_poly.pdbx_strand_id
1 'polypeptide(L)'
;MADEVLAACAPADRGRCTVEPVPTGIAMADAPSRAMRHDTTVRAAVTAIAEGRAHALVSAGMSGAVVTAAALGLGRNPGVRKPALAALLPSQDNPVVLLDVGASPELSAAILLQHAALGAAYAMRLLALPVPRIGLLSIGTEPGKGDRARRAADEALRASQPGYVGTVEGGDVPLGGPADVVVTDGFTGNVLLKGIEGAFALAGGVAPPRQVPRAAALLGVGGTVVVCHGAASGTDLASGIALAARLRQTNLVEVYR
;
A
#
# COMPACT_ATOMS: atom_id res chain seq x y z
N MET A 1 -9.67 25.21 -3.79
CA MET A 1 -9.08 23.87 -4.01
C MET A 1 -9.49 23.23 -5.34
N ALA A 2 -10.76 22.87 -5.59
CA ALA A 2 -11.13 22.22 -6.87
C ALA A 2 -10.86 23.10 -8.10
N ASP A 3 -11.18 24.39 -8.00
CA ASP A 3 -10.90 25.36 -9.07
C ASP A 3 -9.40 25.55 -9.34
N GLU A 4 -8.56 25.45 -8.30
CA GLU A 4 -7.10 25.52 -8.43
C GLU A 4 -6.55 24.31 -9.20
N VAL A 5 -7.08 23.11 -8.91
CA VAL A 5 -6.71 21.89 -9.64
C VAL A 5 -7.12 22.00 -11.11
N LEU A 6 -8.36 22.44 -11.38
CA LEU A 6 -8.85 22.62 -12.75
C LEU A 6 -8.07 23.71 -13.51
N ALA A 7 -7.68 24.79 -12.83
CA ALA A 7 -6.86 25.84 -13.40
C ALA A 7 -5.46 25.34 -13.78
N ALA A 8 -4.88 24.46 -12.96
CA ALA A 8 -3.59 23.82 -13.22
C ALA A 8 -3.63 22.78 -14.36
N CYS A 9 -4.80 22.22 -14.69
CA CYS A 9 -4.96 21.33 -15.83
C CYS A 9 -4.85 22.10 -17.16
N ALA A 10 -4.22 21.46 -18.15
CA ALA A 10 -4.22 21.95 -19.53
C ALA A 10 -5.66 22.14 -20.04
N PRO A 11 -5.96 23.20 -20.82
CA PRO A 11 -7.33 23.48 -21.26
C PRO A 11 -8.04 22.29 -21.93
N ALA A 12 -7.30 21.49 -22.70
CA ALA A 12 -7.81 20.29 -23.36
C ALA A 12 -8.21 19.16 -22.38
N ASP A 13 -7.61 19.11 -21.20
CA ASP A 13 -7.89 18.08 -20.19
C ASP A 13 -8.99 18.48 -19.20
N ARG A 14 -9.36 19.76 -19.12
CA ARG A 14 -10.40 20.23 -18.19
C ARG A 14 -11.75 19.55 -18.42
N GLY A 15 -12.09 19.23 -19.67
CA GLY A 15 -13.30 18.48 -20.03
C GLY A 15 -13.31 17.03 -19.56
N ARG A 16 -12.18 16.50 -19.08
CA ARG A 16 -12.03 15.14 -18.54
C ARG A 16 -12.06 15.13 -17.01
N CYS A 17 -12.23 16.28 -16.38
CA CYS A 17 -12.33 16.42 -14.93
C CYS A 17 -13.78 16.71 -14.53
N THR A 18 -14.26 16.02 -13.51
CA THR A 18 -15.56 16.29 -12.88
C THR A 18 -15.32 16.61 -11.42
N VAL A 19 -15.98 17.66 -10.92
CA VAL A 19 -15.92 18.07 -9.52
C VAL A 19 -17.23 17.67 -8.85
N GLU A 20 -17.13 16.83 -7.82
CA GLU A 20 -18.25 16.49 -6.94
C GLU A 20 -18.08 17.27 -5.62
N PRO A 21 -18.95 18.25 -5.33
CA PRO A 21 -18.88 18.99 -4.07
C PRO A 21 -19.20 18.07 -2.89
N VAL A 22 -18.29 18.01 -1.91
CA VAL A 22 -18.49 17.25 -0.66
C VAL A 22 -18.16 18.18 0.51
N PRO A 23 -19.06 18.30 1.51
CA PRO A 23 -18.96 19.35 2.52
C PRO A 23 -17.83 19.14 3.53
N THR A 24 -17.43 17.89 3.78
CA THR A 24 -16.50 17.57 4.89
C THR A 24 -15.24 16.87 4.40
N GLY A 25 -14.09 17.51 4.59
CA GLY A 25 -12.77 16.86 4.53
C GLY A 25 -12.36 16.32 5.90
N ILE A 26 -11.52 15.28 5.92
CA ILE A 26 -10.91 14.78 7.16
C ILE A 26 -9.50 15.37 7.24
N ALA A 27 -9.22 16.12 8.30
CA ALA A 27 -7.92 16.71 8.53
C ALA A 27 -6.92 15.68 9.06
N MET A 28 -5.61 15.95 8.93
CA MET A 28 -4.56 15.04 9.43
C MET A 28 -4.55 14.89 10.96
N ALA A 29 -5.09 15.88 11.68
CA ALA A 29 -5.23 15.87 13.14
C ALA A 29 -6.56 15.27 13.62
N ASP A 30 -7.45 14.90 12.71
CA ASP A 30 -8.73 14.28 13.07
C ASP A 30 -8.54 12.82 13.50
N ALA A 31 -9.47 12.32 14.32
CA ALA A 31 -9.52 10.89 14.63
C ALA A 31 -9.93 10.06 13.39
N PRO A 32 -9.32 8.89 13.14
CA PRO A 32 -9.69 8.01 12.01
C PRO A 32 -11.17 7.60 11.98
N SER A 33 -11.81 7.50 13.15
CA SER A 33 -13.24 7.20 13.26
C SER A 33 -14.14 8.25 12.59
N ARG A 34 -13.67 9.48 12.33
CA ARG A 34 -14.43 10.47 11.54
C ARG A 34 -14.72 10.00 10.12
N ALA A 35 -13.92 9.09 9.57
CA ALA A 35 -14.18 8.48 8.26
C ALA A 35 -15.48 7.66 8.21
N MET A 36 -16.05 7.31 9.37
CA MET A 36 -17.32 6.61 9.46
C MET A 36 -18.53 7.52 9.19
N ARG A 37 -18.35 8.86 9.19
CA ARG A 37 -19.42 9.80 8.85
C ARG A 37 -19.77 9.71 7.35
N HIS A 38 -21.02 9.99 7.01
CA HIS A 38 -21.55 9.81 5.64
C HIS A 38 -21.10 10.88 4.66
N ASP A 39 -20.70 12.04 5.15
CA ASP A 39 -20.52 13.27 4.40
C ASP A 39 -19.05 13.62 4.13
N THR A 40 -18.14 12.63 4.14
CA THR A 40 -16.70 12.87 3.99
C THR A 40 -16.21 12.65 2.55
N THR A 41 -15.23 13.43 2.11
CA THR A 41 -14.62 13.32 0.76
C THR A 41 -14.12 11.92 0.44
N VAL A 42 -13.46 11.27 1.41
CA VAL A 42 -12.95 9.90 1.25
C VAL A 42 -14.08 8.88 1.09
N ARG A 43 -15.20 9.08 1.78
CA ARG A 43 -16.34 8.17 1.68
C ARG A 43 -17.11 8.38 0.39
N ALA A 44 -17.31 9.62 -0.04
CA ALA A 44 -17.90 9.92 -1.35
C ALA A 44 -17.11 9.23 -2.48
N ALA A 45 -15.78 9.29 -2.43
CA ALA A 45 -14.93 8.65 -3.42
C ALA A 45 -14.98 7.11 -3.36
N VAL A 46 -15.10 6.52 -2.15
CA VAL A 46 -15.35 5.08 -1.99
C VAL A 46 -16.72 4.68 -2.56
N THR A 47 -17.77 5.46 -2.28
CA THR A 47 -19.11 5.24 -2.83
C THR A 47 -19.11 5.29 -4.35
N ALA A 48 -18.39 6.23 -4.96
CA ALA A 48 -18.25 6.30 -6.41
C ALA A 48 -17.68 5.02 -7.02
N ILE A 49 -16.74 4.35 -6.33
CA ILE A 49 -16.22 3.04 -6.77
C ILE A 49 -17.28 1.95 -6.56
N ALA A 50 -17.92 1.91 -5.40
CA ALA A 50 -18.94 0.90 -5.08
C ALA A 50 -20.14 0.94 -6.05
N GLU A 51 -20.50 2.13 -6.53
CA GLU A 51 -21.59 2.36 -7.50
C GLU A 51 -21.13 2.23 -8.97
N GLY A 52 -19.85 1.92 -9.22
CA GLY A 52 -19.30 1.77 -10.58
C GLY A 52 -19.12 3.09 -11.34
N ARG A 53 -19.23 4.24 -10.67
CA ARG A 53 -18.95 5.57 -11.25
C ARG A 53 -17.46 5.87 -11.37
N ALA A 54 -16.62 5.18 -10.60
CA ALA A 54 -15.16 5.29 -10.62
C ALA A 54 -14.48 3.93 -10.55
N HIS A 55 -13.25 3.84 -11.07
CA HIS A 55 -12.47 2.60 -11.08
C HIS A 55 -11.42 2.51 -9.96
N ALA A 56 -10.98 3.65 -9.44
CA ALA A 56 -9.95 3.70 -8.42
C ALA A 56 -10.05 4.99 -7.58
N LEU A 57 -9.51 4.92 -6.35
CA LEU A 57 -9.37 6.03 -5.42
C LEU A 57 -7.88 6.32 -5.24
N VAL A 58 -7.49 7.59 -5.36
CA VAL A 58 -6.18 8.09 -4.96
C VAL A 58 -6.39 9.16 -3.90
N SER A 59 -5.69 9.07 -2.77
CA SER A 59 -5.81 10.04 -1.69
C SER A 59 -4.45 10.33 -1.06
N ALA A 60 -4.16 11.61 -0.84
CA ALA A 60 -3.08 12.06 0.05
C ALA A 60 -3.60 12.43 1.45
N GLY A 61 -4.84 12.07 1.78
CA GLY A 61 -5.41 12.28 3.10
C GLY A 61 -4.89 11.29 4.14
N MET A 62 -5.43 11.36 5.36
CA MET A 62 -5.01 10.49 6.45
C MET A 62 -5.21 9.01 6.08
N SER A 63 -4.12 8.24 6.04
CA SER A 63 -4.13 6.82 5.63
C SER A 63 -5.15 5.99 6.39
N GLY A 64 -5.25 6.17 7.71
CA GLY A 64 -6.23 5.45 8.54
C GLY A 64 -7.68 5.71 8.16
N ALA A 65 -8.02 6.93 7.74
CA ALA A 65 -9.36 7.25 7.25
C ALA A 65 -9.64 6.58 5.91
N VAL A 66 -8.66 6.57 4.99
CA VAL A 66 -8.78 5.91 3.68
C VAL A 66 -8.95 4.40 3.84
N VAL A 67 -8.11 3.77 4.66
CA VAL A 67 -8.20 2.33 4.96
C VAL A 67 -9.55 1.98 5.58
N THR A 68 -10.01 2.77 6.55
CA THR A 68 -11.30 2.56 7.22
C THR A 68 -12.46 2.69 6.24
N ALA A 69 -12.51 3.78 5.48
CA ALA A 69 -13.58 4.04 4.52
C ALA A 69 -13.61 2.96 3.44
N ALA A 70 -12.46 2.56 2.88
CA ALA A 70 -12.38 1.53 1.86
C ALA A 70 -12.81 0.16 2.39
N ALA A 71 -12.34 -0.25 3.58
CA ALA A 71 -12.69 -1.55 4.16
C ALA A 71 -14.19 -1.66 4.49
N LEU A 72 -14.83 -0.56 4.92
CA LEU A 72 -16.26 -0.53 5.22
C LEU A 72 -17.12 -0.38 3.97
N GLY A 73 -16.71 0.45 3.01
CA GLY A 73 -17.53 0.77 1.84
C GLY A 73 -17.35 -0.17 0.65
N LEU A 74 -16.14 -0.67 0.42
CA LEU A 74 -15.86 -1.64 -0.65
C LEU A 74 -15.90 -3.09 -0.16
N GLY A 75 -15.90 -3.29 1.16
CA GLY A 75 -15.75 -4.60 1.76
C GLY A 75 -14.33 -5.16 1.62
N ARG A 76 -14.14 -6.34 2.23
CA ARG A 76 -12.90 -7.12 2.17
C ARG A 76 -13.09 -8.27 1.21
N ASN A 77 -12.02 -8.64 0.50
CA ASN A 77 -12.05 -9.79 -0.41
C ASN A 77 -12.21 -11.10 0.39
N PRO A 78 -12.81 -12.15 -0.18
CA PRO A 78 -12.95 -13.45 0.49
C PRO A 78 -11.64 -13.93 1.12
N GLY A 79 -11.71 -14.38 2.38
CA GLY A 79 -10.54 -14.85 3.13
C GLY A 79 -9.63 -13.76 3.70
N VAL A 80 -9.80 -12.49 3.31
CA VAL A 80 -9.04 -11.36 3.86
C VAL A 80 -9.66 -10.89 5.17
N ARG A 81 -8.94 -11.10 6.28
CA ARG A 81 -9.27 -10.61 7.61
C ARG A 81 -8.96 -9.12 7.75
N LYS A 82 -7.76 -8.73 7.30
CA LYS A 82 -7.24 -7.36 7.41
C LYS A 82 -6.67 -6.90 6.07
N PRO A 83 -7.08 -5.74 5.54
CA PRO A 83 -6.40 -5.17 4.39
C PRO A 83 -4.99 -4.69 4.78
N ALA A 84 -4.10 -4.56 3.80
CA ALA A 84 -2.70 -4.20 4.01
C ALA A 84 -2.27 -3.09 3.03
N LEU A 85 -1.44 -2.15 3.48
CA LEU A 85 -0.82 -1.16 2.60
C LEU A 85 0.49 -1.72 2.08
N ALA A 86 0.62 -1.81 0.76
CA ALA A 86 1.82 -2.24 0.06
C ALA A 86 2.56 -1.02 -0.50
N ALA A 87 3.75 -0.73 0.01
CA ALA A 87 4.62 0.29 -0.57
C ALA A 87 5.64 -0.37 -1.49
N LEU A 88 5.79 0.15 -2.71
CA LEU A 88 6.91 -0.20 -3.56
C LEU A 88 8.06 0.74 -3.20
N LEU A 89 9.22 0.19 -2.86
CA LEU A 89 10.41 0.93 -2.47
C LEU A 89 11.49 0.78 -3.55
N PRO A 90 12.23 1.85 -3.87
CA PRO A 90 13.48 1.68 -4.60
C PRO A 90 14.49 0.94 -3.72
N SER A 91 15.30 0.10 -4.33
CA SER A 91 16.45 -0.55 -3.70
C SER A 91 17.64 -0.51 -4.66
N GLN A 92 18.82 -0.97 -4.22
CA GLN A 92 20.01 -1.03 -5.07
C GLN A 92 19.82 -2.02 -6.24
N ASP A 93 19.30 -3.22 -5.97
CA ASP A 93 19.11 -4.26 -6.99
C ASP A 93 17.79 -4.12 -7.79
N ASN A 94 16.66 -4.32 -7.12
CA ASN A 94 15.32 -4.36 -7.72
C ASN A 94 14.28 -3.81 -6.75
N PRO A 95 13.25 -3.08 -7.22
CA PRO A 95 12.22 -2.54 -6.33
C PRO A 95 11.61 -3.60 -5.41
N VAL A 96 11.54 -3.30 -4.12
CA VAL A 96 11.03 -4.21 -3.08
C VAL A 96 9.65 -3.75 -2.64
N VAL A 97 8.71 -4.69 -2.51
CA VAL A 97 7.40 -4.43 -1.91
C VAL A 97 7.49 -4.61 -0.40
N LEU A 98 7.30 -3.55 0.37
CA LEU A 98 7.15 -3.63 1.83
C LEU A 98 5.66 -3.65 2.19
N LEU A 99 5.23 -4.65 2.96
CA LEU A 99 3.83 -4.86 3.32
C LEU A 99 3.71 -5.48 4.72
N ASP A 100 2.91 -5.01 5.66
CA ASP A 100 2.06 -3.83 5.67
C ASP A 100 2.85 -2.59 6.13
N VAL A 101 2.56 -1.42 5.57
CA VAL A 101 3.18 -0.14 5.96
C VAL A 101 2.23 0.79 6.73
N GLY A 102 1.14 0.27 7.29
CA GLY A 102 0.33 1.01 8.26
C GLY A 102 -1.19 0.91 8.07
N ALA A 103 -1.69 -0.13 7.40
CA ALA A 103 -3.14 -0.39 7.37
C ALA A 103 -3.64 -0.93 8.72
N SER A 104 -2.86 -1.79 9.38
CA SER A 104 -3.21 -2.33 10.69
C SER A 104 -1.97 -2.59 11.56
N PRO A 105 -1.99 -2.17 12.85
CA PRO A 105 -0.92 -2.51 13.78
C PRO A 105 -1.04 -3.94 14.34
N GLU A 106 -2.06 -4.69 13.96
CA GLU A 106 -2.33 -6.02 14.52
C GLU A 106 -1.31 -7.05 14.03
N LEU A 107 -0.71 -7.77 14.97
CA LEU A 107 0.30 -8.78 14.71
C LEU A 107 -0.20 -10.17 15.12
N SER A 108 -0.31 -11.07 14.15
CA SER A 108 -0.49 -12.50 14.37
C SER A 108 0.12 -13.30 13.22
N ALA A 109 0.45 -14.56 13.45
CA ALA A 109 0.96 -15.43 12.39
C ALA A 109 -0.03 -15.52 11.21
N ALA A 110 -1.34 -15.65 11.51
CA ALA A 110 -2.38 -15.69 10.48
C ALA A 110 -2.43 -14.42 9.61
N ILE A 111 -2.22 -13.24 10.22
CA ILE A 111 -2.14 -11.97 9.47
C ILE A 111 -0.89 -11.95 8.59
N LEU A 112 0.27 -12.36 9.11
CA LEU A 112 1.53 -12.40 8.35
C LEU A 112 1.45 -13.36 7.14
N LEU A 113 0.80 -14.53 7.30
CA LEU A 113 0.56 -15.47 6.21
C LEU A 113 -0.35 -14.85 5.13
N GLN A 114 -1.42 -14.19 5.55
CA GLN A 114 -2.32 -13.50 4.63
C GLN A 114 -1.59 -12.36 3.90
N HIS A 115 -0.75 -11.60 4.59
CA HIS A 115 0.09 -10.56 4.04
C HIS A 115 1.07 -11.11 2.99
N ALA A 116 1.66 -12.28 3.22
CA ALA A 116 2.50 -12.96 2.23
C ALA A 116 1.73 -13.29 0.94
N ALA A 117 0.51 -13.82 1.07
CA ALA A 117 -0.34 -14.12 -0.09
C ALA A 117 -0.75 -12.84 -0.86
N LEU A 118 -1.17 -11.78 -0.15
CA LEU A 118 -1.51 -10.49 -0.76
C LEU A 118 -0.31 -9.85 -1.47
N GLY A 119 0.85 -9.85 -0.82
CA GLY A 119 2.08 -9.30 -1.37
C GLY A 119 2.58 -10.08 -2.59
N ALA A 120 2.49 -11.41 -2.56
CA ALA A 120 2.80 -12.27 -3.70
C ALA A 120 1.89 -11.94 -4.90
N ALA A 121 0.58 -11.85 -4.69
CA ALA A 121 -0.38 -11.48 -5.73
C ALA A 121 -0.09 -10.09 -6.33
N TYR A 122 0.24 -9.11 -5.48
CA TYR A 122 0.65 -7.79 -5.91
C TYR A 122 1.91 -7.82 -6.78
N ALA A 123 2.97 -8.51 -6.34
CA ALA A 123 4.22 -8.60 -7.09
C ALA A 123 4.05 -9.37 -8.41
N MET A 124 3.27 -10.46 -8.42
CA MET A 124 2.94 -11.20 -9.65
C MET A 124 2.29 -10.31 -10.69
N ARG A 125 1.33 -9.46 -10.28
CA ARG A 125 0.57 -8.62 -11.22
C ARG A 125 1.29 -7.34 -11.59
N LEU A 126 1.84 -6.61 -10.62
CA LEU A 126 2.42 -5.29 -10.85
C LEU A 126 3.87 -5.34 -11.35
N LEU A 127 4.65 -6.30 -10.84
CA LEU A 127 6.07 -6.47 -11.18
C LEU A 127 6.29 -7.59 -12.21
N ALA A 128 5.23 -8.29 -12.63
CA ALA A 128 5.29 -9.39 -13.59
C ALA A 128 6.24 -10.52 -13.17
N LEU A 129 6.31 -10.81 -11.86
CA LEU A 129 7.13 -11.86 -11.28
C LEU A 129 6.29 -13.13 -11.05
N PRO A 130 6.42 -14.21 -11.85
CA PRO A 130 5.52 -15.36 -11.74
C PRO A 130 5.60 -16.08 -10.38
N VAL A 131 6.78 -16.10 -9.76
CA VAL A 131 7.02 -16.65 -8.42
C VAL A 131 7.87 -15.63 -7.65
N PRO A 132 7.25 -14.63 -7.01
CA PRO A 132 7.98 -13.59 -6.27
C PRO A 132 8.60 -14.18 -5.01
N ARG A 133 9.81 -13.73 -4.68
CA ARG A 133 10.52 -14.11 -3.46
C ARG A 133 9.92 -13.37 -2.27
N ILE A 134 9.42 -14.10 -1.28
CA ILE A 134 8.73 -13.57 -0.11
C ILE A 134 9.63 -13.70 1.12
N GLY A 135 10.02 -12.59 1.74
CA GLY A 135 10.78 -12.55 2.98
C GLY A 135 9.91 -12.11 4.16
N LEU A 136 10.11 -12.71 5.34
CA LEU A 136 9.46 -12.28 6.58
C LEU A 136 10.38 -11.35 7.36
N LEU A 137 9.96 -10.11 7.60
CA LEU A 137 10.77 -9.16 8.35
C LEU A 137 10.96 -9.62 9.79
N SER A 138 12.21 -9.70 10.25
CA SER A 138 12.60 -10.09 11.60
C SER A 138 13.79 -9.25 12.08
N ILE A 139 14.19 -9.50 13.33
CA ILE A 139 15.34 -8.87 14.00
C ILE A 139 16.65 -9.65 13.78
N GLY A 140 16.67 -10.58 12.83
CA GLY A 140 17.77 -11.49 12.56
C GLY A 140 17.31 -12.66 11.67
N THR A 141 18.25 -13.22 10.92
CA THR A 141 18.01 -14.35 10.01
C THR A 141 18.23 -15.72 10.67
N GLU A 142 18.77 -15.76 11.90
CA GLU A 142 19.05 -17.00 12.60
C GLU A 142 17.76 -17.70 13.09
N PRO A 143 17.73 -19.05 13.12
CA PRO A 143 16.60 -19.79 13.64
C PRO A 143 16.21 -19.35 15.06
N GLY A 144 14.92 -19.12 15.29
CA GLY A 144 14.39 -18.73 16.60
C GLY A 144 14.45 -17.23 16.91
N LYS A 145 14.96 -16.38 16.01
CA LYS A 145 14.84 -14.92 16.11
C LYS A 145 13.42 -14.42 15.80
N GLY A 146 13.12 -13.21 16.26
CA GLY A 146 11.79 -12.59 16.12
C GLY A 146 10.86 -12.92 17.28
N ASP A 147 9.70 -12.27 17.33
CA ASP A 147 8.67 -12.54 18.34
C ASP A 147 7.92 -13.86 18.08
N ARG A 148 7.01 -14.22 19.00
CA ARG A 148 6.23 -15.47 18.90
C ARG A 148 5.42 -15.57 17.60
N ALA A 149 4.84 -14.46 17.12
CA ALA A 149 4.02 -14.46 15.93
C ALA A 149 4.87 -14.64 14.67
N ARG A 150 6.02 -13.96 14.58
CA ARG A 150 6.98 -14.11 13.47
C ARG A 150 7.57 -15.51 13.41
N ARG A 151 7.95 -16.12 14.54
CA ARG A 151 8.45 -17.50 14.56
C ARG A 151 7.41 -18.51 14.09
N ALA A 152 6.16 -18.37 14.54
CA ALA A 152 5.07 -19.22 14.07
C ALA A 152 4.74 -18.98 12.59
N ALA A 153 4.87 -17.73 12.10
CA ALA A 153 4.70 -17.43 10.69
C ALA A 153 5.81 -18.02 9.83
N ASP A 154 7.09 -17.97 10.26
CA ASP A 154 8.21 -18.54 9.51
C ASP A 154 8.02 -20.04 9.25
N GLU A 155 7.64 -20.80 10.29
CA GLU A 155 7.35 -22.23 10.17
C GLU A 155 6.22 -22.50 9.16
N ALA A 156 5.10 -21.78 9.30
CA ALA A 156 3.93 -22.01 8.46
C ALA A 156 4.14 -21.53 7.01
N LEU A 157 4.85 -20.42 6.78
CA LEU A 157 5.20 -19.92 5.45
C LEU A 157 6.13 -20.89 4.73
N ARG A 158 7.12 -21.46 5.43
CA ARG A 158 8.04 -22.46 4.86
C ARG A 158 7.32 -23.69 4.33
N ALA A 159 6.19 -24.06 4.94
CA ALA A 159 5.39 -25.20 4.52
C ALA A 159 4.39 -24.88 3.39
N SER A 160 3.99 -23.62 3.21
CA SER A 160 2.78 -23.30 2.44
C SER A 160 2.90 -22.16 1.43
N GLN A 161 3.93 -21.31 1.50
CA GLN A 161 4.05 -20.12 0.67
C GLN A 161 5.10 -20.33 -0.45
N PRO A 162 4.68 -20.43 -1.72
CA PRO A 162 5.61 -20.44 -2.84
C PRO A 162 6.50 -19.19 -2.85
N GLY A 163 7.78 -19.38 -3.14
CA GLY A 163 8.77 -18.30 -3.18
C GLY A 163 9.21 -17.80 -1.80
N TYR A 164 8.80 -18.43 -0.68
CA TYR A 164 9.27 -18.01 0.63
C TYR A 164 10.78 -18.26 0.81
N VAL A 165 11.53 -17.20 1.12
CA VAL A 165 13.00 -17.23 1.25
C VAL A 165 13.48 -17.28 2.71
N GLY A 166 12.55 -17.26 3.68
CA GLY A 166 12.86 -17.17 5.10
C GLY A 166 12.77 -15.74 5.64
N THR A 167 13.39 -15.53 6.79
CA THR A 167 13.44 -14.23 7.44
C THR A 167 14.45 -13.30 6.78
N VAL A 168 14.15 -12.00 6.80
CA VAL A 168 15.00 -10.92 6.30
C VAL A 168 15.08 -9.80 7.34
N GLU A 169 16.12 -8.98 7.29
CA GLU A 169 16.35 -7.87 8.22
C GLU A 169 15.96 -6.52 7.59
N GLY A 170 15.81 -5.49 8.44
CA GLY A 170 15.39 -4.16 7.98
C GLY A 170 16.33 -3.54 6.94
N GLY A 171 17.63 -3.84 7.02
CA GLY A 171 18.64 -3.38 6.06
C GLY A 171 18.51 -4.01 4.67
N ASP A 172 17.90 -5.20 4.57
CA ASP A 172 17.71 -5.89 3.30
C ASP A 172 16.69 -5.20 2.39
N VAL A 173 15.78 -4.41 2.97
CA VAL A 173 14.74 -3.69 2.22
C VAL A 173 15.34 -2.62 1.29
N PRO A 174 16.16 -1.66 1.77
CA PRO A 174 16.78 -0.66 0.89
C PRO A 174 17.94 -1.22 0.06
N LEU A 175 18.62 -2.28 0.51
CA LEU A 175 19.64 -2.94 -0.32
C LEU A 175 18.96 -3.67 -1.50
N GLY A 176 17.84 -4.35 -1.25
CA GLY A 176 17.31 -5.32 -2.18
C GLY A 176 18.23 -6.53 -2.25
N GLY A 177 17.72 -7.66 -2.72
CA GLY A 177 18.54 -8.86 -2.86
C GLY A 177 17.81 -10.11 -2.40
N PRO A 178 17.45 -10.27 -1.11
CA PRO A 178 16.91 -11.53 -0.63
C PRO A 178 15.45 -11.76 -1.02
N ALA A 179 14.64 -10.70 -1.15
CA ALA A 179 13.20 -10.82 -1.41
C ALA A 179 12.69 -9.73 -2.36
N ASP A 180 11.63 -10.05 -3.10
CA ASP A 180 10.86 -9.11 -3.91
C ASP A 180 9.71 -8.49 -3.11
N VAL A 181 9.22 -9.23 -2.10
CA VAL A 181 8.18 -8.80 -1.15
C VAL A 181 8.68 -9.10 0.26
N VAL A 182 8.66 -8.08 1.12
CA VAL A 182 9.00 -8.19 2.55
C VAL A 182 7.74 -7.98 3.38
N VAL A 183 7.36 -9.01 4.15
CA VAL A 183 6.13 -9.00 4.95
C VAL A 183 6.35 -8.70 6.43
N THR A 184 5.46 -7.90 7.01
CA THR A 184 5.48 -7.45 8.40
C THR A 184 4.09 -6.96 8.84
N ASP A 185 3.92 -6.71 10.15
CA ASP A 185 2.81 -5.91 10.68
C ASP A 185 2.95 -4.42 10.32
N GLY A 186 1.81 -3.71 10.27
CA GLY A 186 1.77 -2.31 9.85
C GLY A 186 2.46 -1.34 10.80
N PHE A 187 2.64 -1.69 12.08
CA PHE A 187 3.40 -0.83 13.00
C PHE A 187 4.89 -0.86 12.64
N THR A 188 5.47 -2.05 12.58
CA THR A 188 6.89 -2.25 12.26
C THR A 188 7.22 -1.79 10.84
N GLY A 189 6.35 -2.11 9.87
CA GLY A 189 6.55 -1.70 8.49
C GLY A 189 6.47 -0.19 8.28
N ASN A 190 5.57 0.51 8.99
CA ASN A 190 5.52 1.97 8.93
C ASN A 190 6.77 2.61 9.56
N VAL A 191 7.24 2.10 10.72
CA VAL A 191 8.48 2.58 11.34
C VAL A 191 9.66 2.39 10.39
N LEU A 192 9.80 1.21 9.79
CA LEU A 192 10.87 0.92 8.82
C LEU A 192 10.79 1.82 7.59
N LEU A 193 9.58 1.97 7.01
CA LEU A 193 9.34 2.85 5.86
C LEU A 193 9.80 4.28 6.15
N LYS A 194 9.39 4.85 7.29
CA LYS A 194 9.78 6.22 7.69
C LYS A 194 11.27 6.34 7.96
N GLY A 195 11.88 5.31 8.55
CA GLY A 195 13.32 5.23 8.73
C GLY A 195 14.08 5.27 7.40
N ILE A 196 13.65 4.47 6.41
CA ILE A 196 14.25 4.44 5.07
C ILE A 196 14.06 5.78 4.36
N GLU A 197 12.85 6.35 4.37
CA GLU A 197 12.56 7.67 3.79
C GLU A 197 13.48 8.76 4.39
N GLY A 198 13.65 8.76 5.71
CA GLY A 198 14.53 9.68 6.42
C GLY A 198 16.01 9.47 6.09
N ALA A 199 16.47 8.23 6.06
CA ALA A 199 17.85 7.90 5.69
C ALA A 199 18.17 8.32 4.24
N PHE A 200 17.26 8.12 3.30
CA PHE A 200 17.41 8.59 1.93
C PHE A 200 17.45 10.11 1.85
N ALA A 201 16.62 10.82 2.62
CA ALA A 201 16.67 12.29 2.67
C ALA A 201 18.01 12.80 3.20
N LEU A 202 18.57 12.16 4.24
CA LEU A 202 19.89 12.50 4.80
C LEU A 202 21.04 12.22 3.83
N ALA A 203 20.94 11.16 3.03
CA ALA A 203 21.96 10.78 2.04
C ALA A 203 21.96 11.66 0.77
N GLY A 204 21.17 12.74 0.72
CA GLY A 204 21.05 13.62 -0.44
C GLY A 204 19.99 13.17 -1.45
N GLY A 205 19.11 12.24 -1.05
CA GLY A 205 18.14 11.57 -1.91
C GLY A 205 18.73 10.35 -2.60
N VAL A 206 17.91 9.33 -2.82
CA VAL A 206 18.20 8.29 -3.80
C VAL A 206 17.50 8.71 -5.08
N ALA A 207 18.25 8.91 -6.16
CA ALA A 207 17.68 8.88 -7.50
C ALA A 207 17.78 7.43 -8.00
N PRO A 208 16.68 6.65 -8.09
CA PRO A 208 16.76 5.30 -8.61
C PRO A 208 16.43 5.27 -10.11
N PRO A 209 16.98 4.30 -10.87
CA PRO A 209 16.90 4.20 -12.33
C PRO A 209 15.49 3.96 -12.93
N ARG A 210 14.45 3.87 -12.09
CA ARG A 210 13.02 3.76 -12.46
C ARG A 210 12.19 4.52 -11.42
N GLN A 211 11.26 5.39 -11.85
CA GLN A 211 10.34 6.10 -10.96
C GLN A 211 9.44 5.12 -10.21
N VAL A 212 9.80 4.80 -8.97
CA VAL A 212 8.93 4.08 -8.04
C VAL A 212 7.89 5.08 -7.49
N PRO A 213 6.59 4.75 -7.51
CA PRO A 213 5.58 5.66 -7.01
C PRO A 213 5.74 5.92 -5.51
N ARG A 214 5.67 7.18 -5.09
CA ARG A 214 5.61 7.58 -3.67
C ARG A 214 4.18 7.45 -3.13
N ALA A 215 3.64 6.25 -3.28
CA ALA A 215 2.30 5.88 -2.86
C ALA A 215 2.23 4.39 -2.51
N ALA A 216 1.30 4.03 -1.63
CA ALA A 216 1.02 2.66 -1.22
C ALA A 216 -0.33 2.20 -1.78
N ALA A 217 -0.39 0.95 -2.25
CA ALA A 217 -1.64 0.32 -2.68
C ALA A 217 -2.31 -0.38 -1.48
N LEU A 218 -3.61 -0.15 -1.28
CA LEU A 218 -4.38 -0.88 -0.27
C LEU A 218 -4.87 -2.21 -0.87
N LEU A 219 -4.34 -3.30 -0.35
CA LEU A 219 -4.65 -4.66 -0.78
C LEU A 219 -5.74 -5.28 0.06
N GLY A 220 -6.48 -6.22 -0.55
CA GLY A 220 -7.49 -7.03 0.16
C GLY A 220 -8.86 -6.38 0.31
N VAL A 221 -9.14 -5.30 -0.41
CA VAL A 221 -10.47 -4.66 -0.51
C VAL A 221 -11.06 -4.81 -1.91
N GLY A 222 -12.38 -4.63 -2.03
CA GLY A 222 -13.16 -4.85 -3.26
C GLY A 222 -12.95 -3.85 -4.40
N GLY A 223 -11.90 -3.03 -4.36
CA GLY A 223 -11.60 -2.01 -5.39
C GLY A 223 -10.15 -1.51 -5.33
N THR A 224 -9.75 -0.71 -6.30
CA THR A 224 -8.39 -0.16 -6.37
C THR A 224 -8.29 1.11 -5.53
N VAL A 225 -7.47 1.08 -4.48
CA VAL A 225 -7.26 2.22 -3.58
C VAL A 225 -5.76 2.46 -3.42
N VAL A 226 -5.33 3.71 -3.65
CA VAL A 226 -3.94 4.16 -3.53
C VAL A 226 -3.85 5.32 -2.55
N VAL A 227 -2.90 5.24 -1.63
CA VAL A 227 -2.65 6.22 -0.58
C VAL A 227 -1.28 6.86 -0.82
N CYS A 228 -1.27 8.14 -1.13
CA CYS A 228 -0.06 8.95 -1.22
C CYS A 228 0.33 9.47 0.17
N HIS A 229 1.58 9.91 0.33
CA HIS A 229 2.05 10.53 1.57
C HIS A 229 1.26 11.82 1.87
N GLY A 230 1.04 12.14 3.15
CA GLY A 230 0.32 13.38 3.55
C GLY A 230 1.02 14.70 3.18
N ALA A 231 2.27 14.63 2.75
CA ALA A 231 3.09 15.73 2.24
C ALA A 231 3.38 15.57 0.74
N ALA A 232 2.53 14.81 0.03
CA ALA A 232 2.65 14.56 -1.39
C ALA A 232 2.63 15.88 -2.20
N SER A 233 3.62 16.04 -3.07
CA SER A 233 3.62 17.03 -4.12
C SER A 233 2.67 16.65 -5.27
N GLY A 234 2.46 17.56 -6.22
CA GLY A 234 1.72 17.24 -7.45
C GLY A 234 2.32 16.07 -8.23
N THR A 235 3.64 15.91 -8.22
CA THR A 235 4.32 14.78 -8.87
C THR A 235 4.05 13.45 -8.16
N ASP A 236 3.98 13.46 -6.82
CA ASP A 236 3.66 12.27 -6.03
C ASP A 236 2.20 11.83 -6.29
N LEU A 237 1.27 12.79 -6.37
CA LEU A 237 -0.13 12.54 -6.74
C LEU A 237 -0.26 11.98 -8.17
N ALA A 238 0.43 12.58 -9.13
CA ALA A 238 0.45 12.08 -10.52
C ALA A 238 0.98 10.64 -10.59
N SER A 239 2.03 10.34 -9.83
CA SER A 239 2.57 8.98 -9.71
C SER A 239 1.60 8.00 -9.04
N GLY A 240 0.87 8.45 -8.02
CA GLY A 240 -0.22 7.69 -7.40
C GLY A 240 -1.37 7.38 -8.37
N ILE A 241 -1.76 8.35 -9.22
CA ILE A 241 -2.75 8.14 -10.29
C ILE A 241 -2.25 7.13 -11.32
N ALA A 242 -0.98 7.23 -11.73
CA ALA A 242 -0.38 6.27 -12.65
C ALA A 242 -0.33 4.85 -12.04
N LEU A 243 -0.01 4.72 -10.74
CA LEU A 243 -0.07 3.46 -10.02
C LEU A 243 -1.50 2.88 -10.00
N ALA A 244 -2.50 3.69 -9.66
CA ALA A 244 -3.90 3.27 -9.66
C ALA A 244 -4.35 2.76 -11.04
N ALA A 245 -3.99 3.46 -12.12
CA ALA A 245 -4.29 3.05 -13.48
C ALA A 245 -3.63 1.69 -13.83
N ARG A 246 -2.36 1.50 -13.46
CA ARG A 246 -1.64 0.24 -13.67
C ARG A 246 -2.28 -0.91 -12.88
N LEU A 247 -2.64 -0.70 -11.61
CA LEU A 247 -3.30 -1.71 -10.78
C LEU A 247 -4.66 -2.14 -11.35
N ARG A 248 -5.39 -1.19 -11.94
CA ARG A 248 -6.65 -1.49 -12.63
C ARG A 248 -6.41 -2.31 -13.90
N GLN A 249 -5.40 -1.98 -14.70
CA GLN A 249 -5.06 -2.69 -15.94
C GLN A 249 -4.57 -4.12 -15.70
N THR A 250 -3.91 -4.37 -14.57
CA THR A 250 -3.43 -5.72 -14.21
C THR A 250 -4.49 -6.59 -13.53
N ASN A 251 -5.74 -6.09 -13.40
CA ASN A 251 -6.87 -6.77 -12.76
C ASN A 251 -6.54 -7.32 -11.36
N LEU A 252 -5.72 -6.61 -10.59
CA LEU A 252 -5.25 -7.08 -9.28
C LEU A 252 -6.42 -7.44 -8.34
N VAL A 253 -7.51 -6.66 -8.36
CA VAL A 253 -8.68 -6.89 -7.50
C VAL A 253 -9.37 -8.21 -7.82
N GLU A 254 -9.35 -8.64 -9.08
CA GLU A 254 -9.99 -9.88 -9.52
C GLU A 254 -9.21 -11.13 -9.09
N VAL A 255 -7.91 -10.99 -8.79
CA VAL A 255 -7.08 -12.11 -8.26
C VAL A 255 -7.58 -12.63 -6.93
N TYR A 256 -8.31 -11.80 -6.18
CA TYR A 256 -8.78 -12.11 -4.85
C TYR A 256 -10.27 -12.46 -4.78
N ARG A 257 -10.98 -12.47 -5.91
CA ARG A 257 -12.40 -12.86 -6.00
C ARG A 257 -12.51 -14.38 -6.16
#